data_AF-A0AAD4D259-F1
#
_entry.id   AF-A0AAD4D259-F1
#
_cell.length_a   1.000
_cell.length_b   1.000
_cell.length_c   1.000
_cell.angle_alpha   90.00
_cell.angle_beta   90.00
_cell.angle_gamma   90.00
#
_symmetry.space_group_name_H-M   'P 1'
#
loop_
_entity.id
_entity.type
_entity.pdbx_description
1 polymer ?
#
loop_
_entity_poly.entity_id
_entity_poly.type
_entity_poly.pdbx_seq_one_letter_code
_entity_poly.pdbx_strand_id
1 'polypeptide(L)'
;VAGATLPYDDVHQVRDRLRDIAPSFAHYNVVEPSSVAVAQLGLSTLNKSGAKSAKTLLTPVISDYYMTDSITRASSTMAKCSVAFSKGTHRPDESEFKIEAHA
;
A
#
# COMPACT_ATOMS: atom_id res chain seq x y z
N VAL A 1 -1.96 -4.41 30.29
CA VAL A 1 -3.25 -3.89 29.76
C VAL A 1 -3.37 -2.43 30.16
N ALA A 2 -3.77 -1.54 29.25
CA ALA A 2 -3.65 -0.08 29.41
C ALA A 2 -4.72 0.60 30.29
N GLY A 3 -5.49 -0.14 31.10
CA GLY A 3 -6.49 0.42 32.02
C GLY A 3 -7.74 1.06 31.38
N ALA A 4 -7.73 1.32 30.08
CA ALA A 4 -8.89 1.79 29.31
C ALA A 4 -9.51 0.62 28.53
N THR A 5 -10.78 0.33 28.79
CA THR A 5 -11.54 -0.72 28.12
C THR A 5 -12.24 -0.16 26.88
N LEU A 6 -12.11 -0.86 25.75
CA LEU A 6 -12.84 -0.55 24.53
C LEU A 6 -14.28 -1.10 24.64
N PRO A 7 -15.28 -0.47 23.98
CA PRO A 7 -16.68 -0.88 24.08
C PRO A 7 -17.02 -2.08 23.17
N TYR A 8 -16.03 -2.92 22.83
CA TYR A 8 -16.21 -4.07 21.95
C TYR A 8 -15.29 -5.22 22.38
N ASP A 9 -15.84 -6.43 22.40
CA ASP A 9 -15.15 -7.65 22.82
C ASP A 9 -15.08 -8.73 21.73
N ASP A 10 -15.91 -8.60 20.70
CA ASP A 10 -16.01 -9.56 19.60
C ASP A 10 -15.79 -8.90 18.23
N VAL A 11 -15.35 -9.68 17.24
CA VAL A 11 -15.06 -9.23 15.88
C VAL A 11 -16.30 -8.61 15.22
N HIS A 12 -17.50 -9.09 15.53
CA HIS A 12 -18.75 -8.50 15.02
C HIS A 12 -18.94 -7.08 15.54
N GLN A 13 -18.72 -6.84 16.84
CA GLN A 13 -18.84 -5.51 17.45
C GLN A 13 -17.78 -4.54 16.92
N VAL A 14 -16.57 -5.02 16.64
CA VAL A 14 -15.51 -4.23 15.99
C VAL A 14 -15.94 -3.82 14.57
N ARG A 15 -16.54 -4.73 13.81
CA ARG A 15 -17.03 -4.43 12.44
C ARG A 15 -18.21 -3.46 12.45
N ASP A 16 -19.10 -3.56 13.43
CA ASP A 16 -20.18 -2.58 13.60
C ASP A 16 -19.60 -1.21 13.95
N ARG A 17 -18.62 -1.13 14.85
CA ARG A 17 -17.92 0.13 15.14
C ARG A 17 -17.20 0.70 13.91
N LEU A 18 -16.63 -0.16 13.07
CA LEU A 18 -15.99 0.25 11.83
C LEU A 18 -17.01 0.84 10.84
N ARG A 19 -18.19 0.23 10.73
CA ARG A 19 -19.31 0.74 9.93
C ARG A 19 -19.77 2.12 10.41
N ASP A 20 -19.87 2.32 11.73
CA ASP A 20 -20.27 3.62 12.31
C ASP A 20 -19.27 4.74 11.98
N ILE A 21 -17.98 4.42 11.86
CA ILE A 21 -16.93 5.39 11.53
C ILE A 21 -16.89 5.65 10.02
N ALA A 22 -16.87 4.58 9.24
CA ALA A 22 -16.79 4.63 7.78
C ALA A 22 -17.59 3.46 7.19
N PRO A 23 -18.79 3.73 6.62
CA PRO A 23 -19.69 2.68 6.15
C PRO A 23 -19.12 1.88 4.98
N SER A 24 -18.19 2.44 4.21
CA SER A 24 -17.55 1.78 3.07
C SER A 24 -16.82 0.49 3.44
N PHE A 25 -16.33 0.35 4.68
CA PHE A 25 -15.67 -0.87 5.13
C PHE A 25 -16.63 -2.04 5.39
N ALA A 26 -17.93 -1.80 5.48
CA ALA A 26 -18.93 -2.86 5.65
C ALA A 26 -19.32 -3.53 4.32
N HIS A 27 -19.04 -2.89 3.19
CA HIS A 27 -19.42 -3.36 1.86
C HIS A 27 -18.24 -4.04 1.16
N TYR A 28 -18.17 -5.37 1.27
CA TYR A 28 -17.08 -6.15 0.67
C TYR A 28 -17.17 -6.21 -0.85
N ASN A 29 -16.02 -6.06 -1.52
CA ASN A 29 -15.89 -6.14 -2.98
C ASN A 29 -16.71 -5.10 -3.76
N VAL A 30 -17.10 -4.00 -3.12
CA VAL A 30 -17.81 -2.89 -3.76
C VAL A 30 -16.95 -1.63 -3.72
N VAL A 31 -16.81 -0.95 -4.86
CA VAL A 31 -16.17 0.37 -4.94
C VAL A 31 -17.26 1.42 -4.84
N GLU A 32 -17.34 2.10 -3.70
CA GLU A 32 -18.30 3.18 -3.50
C GLU A 32 -17.79 4.49 -4.14
N PRO A 33 -18.62 5.18 -4.94
CA PRO A 33 -18.22 6.46 -5.51
C PRO A 33 -18.14 7.53 -4.42
N SER A 34 -17.10 8.36 -4.47
CA SER A 34 -17.00 9.54 -3.60
C SER A 34 -18.01 10.61 -4.00
N SER A 35 -18.62 11.29 -3.03
CA SER A 35 -19.52 12.41 -3.32
C SER A 35 -18.75 13.65 -3.82
N VAL A 36 -19.40 14.45 -4.65
CA VAL A 36 -18.82 15.70 -5.21
C VAL A 36 -18.41 16.67 -4.10
N ALA A 37 -19.16 16.71 -3.00
CA ALA A 37 -18.86 17.56 -1.85
C ALA A 37 -17.53 17.17 -1.16
N VAL A 38 -17.25 15.88 -1.03
CA VAL A 38 -15.99 15.38 -0.43
C VAL A 38 -14.81 15.70 -1.34
N ALA A 39 -14.97 15.54 -2.66
CA ALA A 39 -13.94 15.90 -3.63
C ALA A 39 -13.61 17.41 -3.60
N GLN A 40 -14.64 18.27 -3.51
CA GLN A 40 -14.47 19.72 -3.40
C GLN A 40 -13.81 20.15 -2.08
N LEU A 41 -14.11 19.46 -0.98
CA LEU A 41 -13.48 19.71 0.31
C LEU A 41 -11.97 19.42 0.28
N GLY A 42 -11.57 18.30 -0.34
CA GLY A 42 -10.17 17.96 -0.54
C GLY A 42 -9.43 19.04 -1.34
N LEU A 43 -10.01 19.46 -2.46
CA LEU A 43 -9.42 20.51 -3.31
C LEU A 43 -9.32 21.86 -2.60
N SER A 44 -10.36 22.25 -1.85
CA SER A 44 -10.37 23.49 -1.09
C SER A 44 -9.31 23.51 0.01
N THR A 45 -9.04 22.35 0.63
CA THR A 45 -8.01 22.19 1.65
C THR A 45 -6.61 22.31 1.04
N LEU A 46 -6.38 21.67 -0.11
CA LEU A 46 -5.12 21.76 -0.85
C LEU A 46 -4.83 23.19 -1.32
N ASN A 47 -5.85 23.90 -1.84
CA ASN A 47 -5.69 25.29 -2.28
C ASN A 47 -5.34 26.26 -1.13
N LYS A 48 -5.76 25.97 0.11
CA LYS A 48 -5.43 26.79 1.29
C LYS A 48 -4.03 26.54 1.86
N SER A 49 -3.37 25.46 1.45
CA SER A 49 -2.08 25.04 2.02
C SER A 49 -0.92 25.99 1.73
N GLY A 50 -1.07 26.94 0.79
CA GLY A 50 -0.07 27.98 0.50
C GLY A 50 1.31 27.43 0.09
N ALA A 51 1.38 26.13 -0.21
CA ALA A 51 2.62 25.42 -0.44
C ALA A 51 3.25 25.91 -1.75
N LYS A 52 4.44 26.51 -1.65
CA LYS A 52 5.23 26.88 -2.83
C LYS A 52 5.85 25.62 -3.41
N SER A 53 5.86 25.51 -4.74
CA SER A 53 6.50 24.40 -5.42
C SER A 53 7.97 24.32 -5.02
N ALA A 54 8.35 23.22 -4.38
CA ALA A 54 9.75 22.88 -4.16
C ALA A 54 10.32 22.50 -5.54
N LYS A 55 11.35 23.21 -6.00
CA LYS A 55 12.03 22.96 -7.29
C LYS A 55 12.87 21.67 -7.29
N THR A 56 12.52 20.71 -6.42
CA THR A 56 13.19 19.43 -6.29
C THR A 56 12.54 18.43 -7.24
N LEU A 57 13.36 17.57 -7.83
CA LEU A 57 12.87 16.49 -8.69
C LEU A 57 12.03 15.51 -7.86
N LEU A 58 10.93 15.02 -8.45
CA LEU A 58 10.16 13.94 -7.87
C LEU A 58 11.02 12.68 -7.85
N THR A 59 11.16 12.09 -6.66
CA THR A 59 11.87 10.82 -6.47
C THR A 59 10.86 9.69 -6.31
N PRO A 60 11.20 8.46 -6.73
CA PRO A 60 10.33 7.33 -6.50
C PRO A 60 10.18 7.10 -4.99
N VAL A 61 8.93 7.00 -4.52
CA VAL A 61 8.63 6.75 -3.10
C VAL A 61 9.09 5.34 -2.68
N ILE A 62 9.02 4.39 -3.62
CA ILE A 62 9.46 3.01 -3.43
C ILE A 62 10.82 2.86 -4.09
N SER A 63 11.86 2.64 -3.29
CA SER A 63 13.24 2.44 -3.76
C SER A 63 13.50 1.00 -4.23
N ASP A 64 12.84 0.02 -3.61
CA ASP A 64 12.94 -1.39 -3.96
C ASP A 64 11.55 -2.02 -3.95
N TYR A 65 11.10 -2.44 -5.13
CA TYR A 65 9.80 -3.07 -5.32
C TYR A 65 9.65 -4.38 -4.53
N TYR A 66 10.75 -5.11 -4.29
CA TYR A 66 10.73 -6.39 -3.60
C TYR A 66 10.83 -6.27 -2.07
N MET A 67 10.94 -5.04 -1.52
CA MET A 67 11.21 -4.80 -0.10
C MET A 67 10.30 -3.72 0.51
N THR A 68 9.00 -3.78 0.22
CA THR A 68 8.03 -2.73 0.59
C THR A 68 7.54 -2.82 2.03
N ASP A 69 7.29 -4.00 2.55
CA ASP A 69 6.70 -4.24 3.88
C ASP A 69 7.54 -5.21 4.74
N SER A 70 7.10 -5.49 5.97
CA SER A 70 7.82 -6.38 6.89
C SER A 70 7.85 -7.84 6.40
N ILE A 71 6.81 -8.28 5.70
CA ILE A 71 6.68 -9.64 5.19
C ILE A 71 7.68 -9.88 4.05
N THR A 72 7.70 -8.98 3.07
CA THR A 72 8.62 -9.01 1.93
C THR A 72 10.08 -8.89 2.39
N ARG A 73 10.37 -8.06 3.40
CA ARG A 73 11.71 -7.98 4.01
C ARG A 73 12.16 -9.23 4.75
N ALA A 74 11.24 -9.99 5.32
CA ALA A 74 11.55 -11.27 5.96
C ALA A 74 11.68 -12.43 4.95
N SER A 75 11.26 -12.23 3.69
CA SER A 75 11.26 -13.29 2.67
C SER A 75 12.63 -13.47 2.02
N SER A 76 13.19 -14.67 2.13
CA SER A 76 14.45 -15.04 1.46
C SER A 76 14.33 -15.02 -0.07
N THR A 77 13.15 -15.32 -0.61
CA THR A 77 12.91 -15.30 -2.06
C THR A 77 12.94 -13.86 -2.58
N MET A 78 12.26 -12.95 -1.89
CA MET A 78 12.26 -11.53 -2.27
C MET A 78 13.65 -10.90 -2.12
N ALA A 79 14.44 -11.34 -1.13
CA ALA A 79 15.83 -10.92 -0.99
C ALA A 79 16.68 -11.29 -2.22
N LYS A 80 16.51 -12.51 -2.75
CA LYS A 80 17.17 -12.93 -4.00
C LYS A 80 16.69 -12.10 -5.20
N CYS A 81 15.38 -11.84 -5.30
CA CYS A 81 14.81 -11.01 -6.36
C CYS A 81 15.33 -9.56 -6.30
N SER A 82 15.42 -8.95 -5.12
CA SER A 82 16.01 -7.61 -4.93
C SER A 82 17.47 -7.54 -5.40
N VAL A 83 18.28 -8.55 -5.06
CA VAL A 83 19.68 -8.63 -5.50
C VAL A 83 19.77 -8.79 -7.02
N ALA A 84 18.93 -9.63 -7.62
CA ALA A 84 18.95 -9.86 -9.06
C ALA A 84 18.45 -8.64 -9.85
N PHE A 85 17.30 -8.08 -9.47
CA PHE A 85 16.54 -7.15 -10.30
C PHE A 85 16.61 -5.68 -9.86
N SER A 86 16.93 -5.40 -8.59
CA SER A 86 16.97 -4.01 -8.07
C SER A 86 18.39 -3.48 -7.86
N LYS A 87 19.34 -4.34 -7.46
CA LYS A 87 20.73 -3.93 -7.19
C LYS A 87 21.67 -4.09 -8.39
N GLY A 88 21.15 -4.54 -9.53
CA GLY A 88 21.88 -4.59 -10.81
C GLY A 88 23.04 -5.59 -10.86
N THR A 89 23.16 -6.49 -9.88
CA THR A 89 24.28 -7.43 -9.77
C THR A 89 24.11 -8.71 -10.58
N HIS A 90 22.92 -8.96 -11.16
CA HIS A 90 22.68 -10.10 -12.03
C HIS A 90 21.84 -9.67 -13.24
N ARG A 91 22.51 -9.38 -14.37
CA ARG A 91 21.87 -9.59 -15.68
C ARG A 91 21.86 -11.10 -15.89
N PRO A 92 20.70 -11.78 -15.87
CA PRO A 92 20.68 -13.18 -16.25
C PRO A 92 21.20 -13.28 -17.69
N ASP A 93 22.14 -14.19 -17.90
CA ASP A 93 22.49 -14.66 -19.24
C ASP A 93 21.21 -15.25 -19.86
N GLU A 94 20.89 -14.85 -21.09
CA GLU A 94 19.75 -15.35 -21.88
C GLU A 94 19.70 -16.90 -21.96
N SER A 95 20.80 -17.59 -21.65
CA SER A 95 20.89 -19.05 -21.61
C SER A 95 20.17 -19.72 -20.42
N GLU A 96 19.90 -19.01 -19.32
CA GLU A 96 19.20 -19.57 -18.14
C GLU A 96 17.66 -19.56 -18.28
N PHE A 97 17.11 -18.85 -19.26
CA PHE A 97 15.66 -18.81 -19.50
C PHE A 97 15.13 -20.03 -20.29
N LYS A 98 16.00 -20.99 -20.65
CA LYS A 98 15.63 -22.26 -21.29
C LYS A 98 15.44 -23.38 -20.27
N ILE A 99 14.38 -23.31 -19.46
CA ILE A 99 13.82 -24.53 -18.84
C ILE A 99 12.29 -24.51 -19.02
N GLU A 100 11.84 -25.49 -19.81
CA GLU A 100 10.51 -26.12 -19.85
C GLU A 100 9.32 -25.36 -20.47
N ALA A 101 9.37 -25.20 -21.79
CA ALA A 101 8.17 -25.35 -22.62
C ALA A 101 7.93 -26.85 -22.90
N HIS A 102 7.30 -27.56 -21.96
CA HIS A 102 6.68 -28.86 -22.21
C HIS A 102 5.49 -29.08 -21.27
N ALA A 103 4.30 -28.72 -21.74
CA ALA A 103 3.03 -29.41 -21.56
C ALA A 103 2.03 -28.87 -22.59
#